data_AF-A0A833LSU0-F1
#
_entry.id   AF-A0A833LSU0-F1
#
_cell.length_a   1.000
_cell.length_b   1.000
_cell.length_c   1.000
_cell.angle_alpha   90.00
_cell.angle_beta   90.00
_cell.angle_gamma   90.00
#
_symmetry.space_group_name_H-M   'P 1'
#
loop_
_entity.id
_entity.type
_entity.pdbx_description
1 polymer ?
#
loop_
_entity_poly.entity_id
_entity_poly.type
_entity_poly.pdbx_seq_one_letter_code
_entity_poly.pdbx_strand_id
1 'polypeptide(L)'
;MRTVYVPARARFSYGKPAYPDAALKAGAPAQDVYVTVTVDEHGKITDVRPTWSRITLKTSTTELFLDAVKATILKWEMEPARLVYWQKSEGGEYRYLRTETTRDQIELKFSFEAPIAEK
;
A
#
# COMPACT_ATOMS: atom_id res chain seq x y z
N MET A 1 -7.51 3.23 -30.57
CA MET A 1 -7.98 3.48 -29.19
C MET A 1 -6.78 3.29 -28.26
N ARG A 2 -6.49 4.26 -27.39
CA ARG A 2 -5.36 4.22 -26.46
C ARG A 2 -5.92 4.20 -25.04
N THR A 3 -5.44 3.28 -24.22
CA THR A 3 -5.78 3.22 -22.79
C THR A 3 -4.56 3.60 -21.99
N VAL A 4 -4.73 4.50 -21.03
CA VAL A 4 -3.69 4.93 -20.10
C VAL A 4 -4.08 4.44 -18.71
N TYR A 5 -3.19 3.66 -18.10
CA TYR A 5 -3.34 3.23 -16.72
C TYR A 5 -2.84 4.31 -15.76
N VAL A 6 -3.67 4.66 -14.77
CA VAL A 6 -3.31 5.55 -13.68
C VAL A 6 -3.38 4.73 -12.39
N PRO A 7 -2.24 4.46 -11.72
CA PRO A 7 -2.21 3.64 -10.51
C PRO A 7 -2.92 4.31 -9.34
N ALA A 8 -3.33 3.51 -8.36
CA ALA A 8 -3.90 3.99 -7.11
C ALA A 8 -2.89 4.87 -6.36
N ARG A 9 -3.39 5.91 -5.70
CA ARG A 9 -2.53 6.91 -5.02
C ARG A 9 -2.96 7.11 -3.58
N ALA A 10 -1.96 7.35 -2.73
CA ALA A 10 -2.19 7.75 -1.36
C ALA A 10 -2.78 9.16 -1.31
N ARG A 11 -3.97 9.30 -0.74
CA ARG A 11 -4.60 10.59 -0.44
C ARG A 11 -4.05 11.07 0.92
N PHE A 12 -3.08 11.97 0.88
CA PHE A 12 -2.41 12.71 1.97
C PHE A 12 -2.43 12.17 3.42
N SER A 13 -1.24 12.15 4.02
CA SER A 13 -0.96 12.02 5.47
C SER A 13 -1.65 10.85 6.18
N TYR A 14 -1.42 9.64 5.68
CA TYR A 14 -1.76 8.47 6.48
C TYR A 14 -0.82 8.36 7.68
N GLY A 15 -1.40 8.05 8.85
CA GLY A 15 -0.63 7.68 10.02
C GLY A 15 0.28 6.50 9.70
N LYS A 16 1.58 6.65 9.99
CA LYS A 16 2.50 5.52 9.92
C LYS A 16 2.13 4.50 11.00
N PRO A 17 2.27 3.19 10.73
CA PRO A 17 2.11 2.18 11.77
C PRO A 17 3.04 2.48 12.94
N ALA A 18 2.48 2.49 14.16
CA ALA A 18 3.27 2.63 15.37
C ALA A 18 4.07 1.33 15.63
N TYR A 19 5.19 1.47 16.33
CA TYR A 19 5.96 0.31 16.78
C TYR A 19 5.09 -0.55 17.71
N PRO A 20 4.91 -1.87 17.46
CA PRO A 20 4.04 -2.69 18.28
C PRO A 20 4.58 -2.81 19.72
N ASP A 21 3.75 -2.53 20.74
CA ASP A 21 4.10 -2.71 22.16
C ASP A 21 4.60 -4.12 22.47
N ALA A 22 4.02 -5.14 21.83
CA ALA A 22 4.44 -6.52 22.02
C ALA A 22 5.85 -6.79 21.46
N ALA A 23 6.19 -6.17 20.31
CA ALA A 23 7.53 -6.25 19.74
C ALA A 23 8.53 -5.49 20.62
N LEU A 24 8.11 -4.36 21.19
CA LEU A 24 8.92 -3.57 22.13
C LEU A 24 9.24 -4.38 23.39
N LYS A 25 8.24 -5.01 24.01
CA LYS A 25 8.42 -5.87 25.19
C LYS A 25 9.30 -7.09 24.91
N ALA A 26 9.26 -7.61 23.68
CA ALA A 26 10.10 -8.72 23.23
C ALA A 26 11.54 -8.32 22.88
N GLY A 27 11.89 -7.02 22.95
CA GLY A 27 13.23 -6.54 22.57
C GLY A 27 13.52 -6.70 21.08
N ALA A 28 12.48 -6.61 20.24
CA ALA A 28 12.60 -6.73 18.79
C ALA A 28 13.61 -5.70 18.23
N PRO A 29 14.48 -6.08 17.29
CA PRO A 29 15.32 -5.12 16.58
C PRO A 29 14.49 -4.33 15.55
N ALA A 30 15.11 -3.28 15.01
CA ALA A 30 14.57 -2.53 13.87
C ALA A 30 14.29 -3.48 12.69
N GLN A 31 13.17 -3.27 12.02
CA GLN A 31 12.70 -4.18 10.98
C GLN A 31 11.96 -3.46 9.85
N ASP A 32 12.26 -3.89 8.62
CA ASP A 32 11.50 -3.51 7.44
C ASP A 32 10.38 -4.54 7.18
N VAL A 33 9.16 -4.06 6.95
CA VAL A 33 8.01 -4.87 6.55
C VAL A 33 7.54 -4.45 5.17
N TYR A 34 7.44 -5.43 4.27
CA TYR A 34 6.93 -5.26 2.91
C TYR A 34 5.55 -5.89 2.81
N VAL A 35 4.57 -5.11 2.37
CA VAL A 35 3.21 -5.59 2.17
C VAL A 35 2.71 -5.24 0.78
N THR A 36 2.01 -6.19 0.17
CA THR A 36 1.18 -5.97 -1.01
C THR A 36 -0.22 -5.67 -0.52
N VAL A 37 -0.77 -4.53 -0.91
CA VAL A 37 -2.12 -4.10 -0.56
C VAL A 37 -2.98 -4.06 -1.81
N THR A 38 -4.21 -4.55 -1.70
CA THR A 38 -5.20 -4.49 -2.78
C THR A 38 -6.16 -3.36 -2.49
N VAL A 39 -6.24 -2.42 -3.43
CA VAL A 39 -7.15 -1.28 -3.40
C VAL A 39 -8.32 -1.58 -4.33
N ASP A 40 -9.55 -1.42 -3.85
CA ASP A 40 -10.74 -1.60 -4.66
C ASP A 40 -11.04 -0.38 -5.55
N GLU A 41 -12.12 -0.49 -6.32
CA GLU A 41 -12.62 0.53 -7.24
C GLU A 41 -13.12 1.81 -6.53
N HIS A 42 -13.34 1.74 -5.22
CA HIS A 42 -13.74 2.87 -4.37
C HIS A 42 -12.55 3.49 -3.62
N GLY A 43 -11.35 2.93 -3.76
CA GLY A 43 -10.18 3.41 -3.05
C GLY A 43 -10.03 2.83 -1.64
N LYS A 44 -10.83 1.83 -1.26
CA LYS A 44 -10.70 1.14 0.02
C LYS A 44 -9.70 0.00 -0.09
N ILE A 45 -8.92 -0.19 0.96
CA ILE A 45 -7.98 -1.31 1.03
C ILE A 45 -8.74 -2.54 1.53
N THR A 46 -8.85 -3.54 0.67
CA THR A 46 -9.65 -4.74 0.95
C THR A 46 -8.82 -5.95 1.39
N ASP A 47 -7.53 -5.95 1.07
CA ASP A 47 -6.62 -7.05 1.38
C ASP A 47 -5.20 -6.53 1.58
N VAL A 48 -4.50 -7.06 2.59
CA VAL A 48 -3.12 -6.71 2.94
C VAL A 48 -2.36 -8.00 3.21
N ARG A 49 -1.35 -8.29 2.39
CA ARG A 49 -0.54 -9.52 2.47
C ARG A 49 0.94 -9.18 2.55
N PRO A 50 1.76 -10.01 3.20
CA PRO A 50 3.20 -9.87 3.11
C PRO A 50 3.65 -10.07 1.66
N THR A 51 4.58 -9.23 1.21
CA THR A 51 5.14 -9.33 -0.14
C THR A 51 6.03 -10.56 -0.27
N TRP A 52 5.67 -11.48 -1.17
CA TRP A 52 6.45 -12.70 -1.43
C TRP A 52 7.80 -12.44 -2.11
N SER A 53 7.94 -11.28 -2.75
CA SER A 53 9.17 -10.84 -3.43
C SER A 53 10.32 -10.51 -2.47
N ARG A 54 10.03 -10.31 -1.17
CA ARG A 54 11.04 -10.08 -0.12
C ARG A 54 10.74 -10.98 1.06
N ILE A 55 11.21 -12.23 0.98
CA ILE A 55 11.11 -13.23 2.06
C ILE A 55 11.91 -12.70 3.26
N THR A 56 11.27 -11.92 4.13
CA THR A 56 11.76 -11.67 5.49
C THR A 56 11.49 -12.95 6.27
N LEU A 57 12.49 -13.50 6.98
CA LEU A 57 12.27 -14.67 7.84
C LEU A 57 11.06 -14.40 8.75
N LYS A 58 10.05 -15.28 8.67
CA LYS A 58 8.88 -15.23 9.55
C LYS A 58 9.30 -15.64 10.96
N THR A 59 9.76 -14.67 11.74
CA THR A 59 9.91 -14.81 13.19
C THR A 59 8.58 -14.43 13.85
N SER A 60 8.34 -14.89 15.08
CA SER A 60 7.15 -14.50 15.85
C SER A 60 7.00 -12.97 15.97
N THR A 61 8.13 -12.26 15.96
CA THR A 61 8.17 -10.80 16.01
C THR A 61 7.75 -10.14 14.68
N THR A 62 8.11 -10.73 13.53
CA THR A 62 7.68 -10.25 12.20
C THR A 62 6.16 -10.19 12.07
N GLU A 63 5.46 -11.14 12.69
CA GLU A 63 3.99 -11.18 12.67
C GLU A 63 3.37 -10.02 13.46
N LEU A 64 4.01 -9.60 14.56
CA LEU A 64 3.56 -8.44 15.36
C LEU A 64 3.65 -7.13 14.56
N PHE A 65 4.74 -6.94 13.80
CA PHE A 65 4.86 -5.79 12.92
C PHE A 65 3.86 -5.84 11.76
N LEU A 66 3.68 -7.01 11.15
CA LEU A 66 2.70 -7.19 10.08
C LEU A 66 1.28 -6.89 10.55
N ASP A 67 0.91 -7.28 11.77
CA ASP A 67 -0.40 -7.00 12.36
C ASP A 67 -0.61 -5.49 12.58
N ALA A 68 0.38 -4.79 13.15
CA ALA A 68 0.33 -3.33 13.32
C ALA A 68 0.22 -2.58 11.98
N VAL A 69 0.94 -3.05 10.96
CA VAL A 69 0.83 -2.54 9.59
C VAL A 69 -0.59 -2.73 9.07
N LYS A 70 -1.16 -3.95 9.17
CA LYS A 70 -2.52 -4.25 8.72
C LYS A 70 -3.56 -3.38 9.44
N ALA A 71 -3.51 -3.29 10.76
CA ALA A 71 -4.45 -2.53 11.57
C ALA A 71 -4.44 -1.03 11.23
N THR A 72 -3.31 -0.51 10.77
CA THR A 72 -3.15 0.89 10.35
C THR A 72 -3.63 1.10 8.92
N ILE A 73 -3.15 0.28 7.99
CA ILE A 73 -3.44 0.41 6.55
C ILE A 73 -4.92 0.18 6.25
N LEU A 74 -5.60 -0.74 6.92
CA LEU A 74 -7.03 -1.00 6.69
C LEU A 74 -7.91 0.23 6.97
N LYS A 75 -7.39 1.22 7.69
CA LYS A 75 -8.08 2.50 7.95
C LYS A 75 -7.81 3.56 6.89
N TRP A 76 -6.88 3.30 5.96
CA TRP A 76 -6.52 4.23 4.91
C TRP A 76 -7.61 4.24 3.81
N GLU A 77 -7.76 5.40 3.18
CA GLU A 77 -8.63 5.58 2.02
C GLU A 77 -7.82 6.20 0.91
N MET A 78 -7.55 5.42 -0.13
CA MET A 78 -6.72 5.76 -1.28
C MET A 78 -7.56 6.36 -2.41
N GLU A 79 -6.90 7.04 -3.34
CA GLU A 79 -7.50 7.29 -4.64
C GLU A 79 -7.46 5.99 -5.47
N PRO A 80 -8.61 5.50 -5.96
CA PRO A 80 -8.66 4.26 -6.75
C PRO A 80 -7.88 4.42 -8.05
N ALA A 81 -7.33 3.31 -8.55
CA ALA A 81 -6.73 3.28 -9.87
C ALA A 81 -7.78 3.51 -10.95
N ARG A 82 -7.33 4.05 -12.09
CA ARG A 82 -8.21 4.44 -13.18
C ARG A 82 -7.63 4.04 -14.53
N LEU A 83 -8.50 3.56 -15.41
CA LEU A 83 -8.24 3.37 -16.82
C LEU A 83 -8.82 4.56 -17.58
N VAL A 84 -7.96 5.30 -18.27
CA VAL A 84 -8.35 6.46 -19.07
C VAL A 84 -8.32 6.08 -20.55
N TYR A 85 -9.48 6.13 -21.19
CA TYR A 85 -9.65 5.75 -22.58
C TYR A 85 -9.62 6.98 -23.48
N TRP A 86 -8.80 6.90 -24.52
CA TRP A 86 -8.61 7.94 -25.53
C TRP A 86 -8.91 7.37 -26.92
N GLN A 87 -9.67 8.13 -27.70
CA GLN A 87 -9.95 7.81 -29.10
C GLN A 87 -9.12 8.71 -30.01
N LYS A 88 -8.49 8.13 -31.02
CA LYS A 88 -7.81 8.90 -32.06
C LYS A 88 -8.86 9.36 -33.06
N SER A 89 -8.97 10.67 -33.27
CA SER A 89 -9.84 11.27 -34.28
C SER A 89 -9.19 11.20 -35.66
N GLU A 90 -9.97 11.39 -36.73
CA GLU A 90 -9.45 11.34 -38.12
C GLU A 90 -8.29 12.33 -38.37
N GLY A 91 -8.25 13.46 -37.66
CA GLY A 91 -7.16 14.44 -37.70
C GLY A 91 -5.89 14.08 -36.91
N GLY A 92 -5.84 12.90 -36.28
CA GLY A 92 -4.66 12.42 -35.53
C GLY A 92 -4.63 12.80 -34.05
N GLU A 93 -5.49 13.72 -33.59
CA GLU A 93 -5.61 14.12 -32.19
C GLU A 93 -6.31 13.04 -31.34
N TYR A 94 -5.86 12.90 -30.09
CA TYR A 94 -6.49 12.00 -29.12
C TYR A 94 -7.54 12.76 -28.30
N ARG A 95 -8.79 12.36 -28.44
CA ARG A 95 -9.90 12.86 -27.63
C ARG A 95 -10.15 11.94 -26.44
N TYR A 96 -10.36 12.54 -25.27
CA TYR A 96 -10.81 11.81 -24.08
C TYR A 96 -12.17 11.16 -24.35
N LEU A 97 -12.29 9.87 -24.05
CA LEU A 97 -13.53 9.12 -24.21
C LEU A 97 -14.23 8.97 -22.85
N ARG A 98 -13.57 8.31 -21.90
CA ARG A 98 -14.10 8.04 -20.55
C ARG A 98 -13.00 7.60 -19.59
N THR A 99 -13.33 7.54 -18.31
CA THR A 99 -12.49 6.98 -17.25
C THR A 99 -13.28 5.94 -16.48
N GLU A 100 -12.64 4.83 -16.18
CA GLU A 100 -13.22 3.74 -15.37
C GLU A 100 -12.29 3.48 -14.19
N THR A 101 -12.84 3.39 -12.98
CA THR A 101 -12.09 2.96 -11.80
C THR A 101 -11.82 1.46 -11.90
N THR A 102 -10.66 1.02 -11.43
CA THR A 102 -10.28 -0.39 -11.42
C THR A 102 -9.60 -0.72 -10.09
N ARG A 103 -9.59 -2.01 -9.76
CA ARG A 103 -8.77 -2.53 -8.66
C ARG A 103 -7.30 -2.41 -9.00
N ASP A 104 -6.48 -2.23 -7.97
CA ASP A 104 -5.03 -2.13 -8.07
C ASP A 104 -4.35 -2.91 -6.95
N GLN A 105 -3.11 -3.30 -7.21
CA GLN A 105 -2.24 -3.90 -6.21
C GLN A 105 -0.95 -3.09 -6.14
N ILE A 106 -0.65 -2.57 -4.95
CA ILE A 106 0.54 -1.76 -4.72
C ILE A 106 1.40 -2.40 -3.62
N GLU A 107 2.71 -2.31 -3.77
CA GLU A 107 3.66 -2.75 -2.76
C GLU A 107 4.10 -1.56 -1.91
N LEU A 108 4.03 -1.71 -0.59
CA LEU A 108 4.40 -0.70 0.38
C LEU A 108 5.50 -1.22 1.29
N LYS A 109 6.45 -0.34 1.62
CA LYS A 109 7.51 -0.59 2.60
C LYS A 109 7.26 0.23 3.86
N PHE A 110 7.33 -0.43 5.01
CA PHE A 110 7.32 0.20 6.33
C PHE A 110 8.63 -0.12 7.04
N SER A 111 9.33 0.91 7.50
CA SER A 111 10.55 0.77 8.30
C SER A 111 10.22 1.10 9.74
N PHE A 112 10.44 0.14 10.63
CA PHE A 112 10.33 0.31 12.07
C PHE A 112 11.72 0.48 12.66
N GLU A 113 11.95 1.62 13.29
CA GLU A 113 13.17 1.88 14.03
C GLU A 113 12.99 1.37 15.46
N ALA A 114 14.03 0.73 16.02
CA ALA A 114 14.00 0.36 17.43
C ALA A 114 13.94 1.65 18.26
N PRO A 115 13.00 1.77 19.22
CA PRO A 115 13.00 2.92 20.10
C PRO A 115 14.30 2.92 20.89
N ILE A 116 15.07 3.99 20.76
CA ILE A 116 16.23 4.27 21.61
C ILE A 116 15.74 4.25 23.05
N ALA A 117 16.21 3.30 23.84
CA ALA A 117 16.07 3.34 25.28
C ALA A 117 16.88 4.55 25.76
N GLU A 118 16.22 5.69 25.95
CA GLU A 118 16.78 6.76 26.76
C GLU A 118 17.08 6.16 28.14
N LYS A 119 18.36 6.18 28.49
CA LYS A 119 18.92 5.65 29.73
C LYS A 119 18.92 6.73 30.80
#